data_AF-A0A3D3EPB7-F1
#
_entry.id   AF-A0A3D3EPB7-F1
#
_cell.length_a   1.000
_cell.length_b   1.000
_cell.length_c   1.000
_cell.angle_alpha   90.00
_cell.angle_beta   90.00
_cell.angle_gamma   90.00
#
_symmetry.space_group_name_H-M   'P 1'
#
loop_
_entity.id
_entity.type
_entity.pdbx_description
1 polymer ?
#
loop_
_entity_poly.entity_id
_entity_poly.type
_entity_poly.pdbx_seq_one_letter_code
_entity_poly.pdbx_strand_id
1 'polypeptide(L)'
;MDKNIPNPVPVETAEQMQLFEDGAAADAAPFLSREAFDEHRIIGQVFSTFWLVEYKKELFIIDQHAAHEKVLYERIMTAAKEKTYTSQMLMPPIVLSLTLMEQEVLKKHKEQLNQIGYEFEPFGGNEISVRGVPANLYGLSEKELLLEFIDELTDDLG
;
A
#
# COMPACT_ATOMS: atom_id res chain seq x y z
N MET A 1 -29.19 45.74 19.40
CA MET A 1 -28.12 44.78 19.69
C MET A 1 -27.89 44.00 18.41
N ASP A 2 -27.02 44.54 17.57
CA ASP A 2 -26.69 43.97 16.27
C ASP A 2 -25.97 42.63 16.46
N LYS A 3 -26.59 41.55 15.97
CA LYS A 3 -25.95 40.25 15.88
C LYS A 3 -25.01 40.30 14.69
N ASN A 4 -23.76 40.63 14.96
CA ASN A 4 -22.68 40.56 13.98
C ASN A 4 -22.41 39.07 13.68
N ILE A 5 -23.10 38.52 12.68
CA ILE A 5 -22.84 37.18 12.17
C ILE A 5 -21.57 37.28 11.33
N PRO A 6 -20.47 36.62 11.68
CA PRO A 6 -19.27 36.65 10.85
C PRO A 6 -19.60 36.05 9.47
N ASN A 7 -19.17 36.75 8.42
CA ASN A 7 -19.32 36.31 7.03
C ASN A 7 -18.74 34.89 6.87
N PRO A 8 -19.36 34.02 6.05
CA PRO A 8 -18.79 32.71 5.77
C PRO A 8 -17.41 32.90 5.14
N VAL A 9 -16.40 32.24 5.73
CA VAL A 9 -15.06 32.17 5.15
C VAL A 9 -15.22 31.50 3.78
N PRO A 10 -14.68 32.08 2.69
CA PRO A 10 -14.69 31.44 1.39
C PRO A 10 -14.02 30.07 1.54
N VAL A 11 -14.79 29.00 1.37
CA VAL A 11 -14.24 27.65 1.31
C VAL A 11 -13.72 27.50 -0.11
N GLU A 12 -12.43 27.78 -0.32
CA GLU A 12 -11.74 27.32 -1.52
C GLU A 12 -11.95 25.80 -1.60
N THR A 13 -12.35 25.35 -2.79
CA THR A 13 -12.61 23.92 -3.02
C THR A 13 -11.30 23.19 -2.75
N ALA A 14 -11.33 22.18 -1.87
CA ALA A 14 -10.14 21.38 -1.60
C ALA A 14 -9.74 20.66 -2.89
N GLU A 15 -8.68 21.13 -3.55
CA GLU A 15 -8.12 20.49 -4.72
C GLU A 15 -7.14 19.40 -4.29
N GLN A 16 -7.29 18.22 -4.90
CA GLN A 16 -6.36 17.13 -4.67
C GLN A 16 -5.02 17.46 -5.34
N MET A 17 -3.98 17.67 -4.53
CA MET A 17 -2.64 17.86 -5.07
C MET A 17 -2.15 16.58 -5.76
N GLN A 18 -1.74 16.71 -7.01
CA GLN A 18 -0.99 15.69 -7.73
C GLN A 18 0.48 15.72 -7.28
N LEU A 19 0.75 15.12 -6.12
CA LEU A 19 2.07 15.12 -5.47
C LEU A 19 3.16 14.34 -6.23
N PHE A 20 2.79 13.60 -7.28
CA PHE A 20 3.64 12.58 -7.91
C PHE A 20 3.71 12.66 -9.44
N GLU A 21 3.19 13.70 -10.09
CA GLU A 21 3.43 13.90 -11.52
C GLU A 21 4.83 14.49 -11.73
N ASP A 22 5.65 13.79 -12.52
CA ASP A 22 6.98 14.20 -12.97
C ASP A 22 6.90 15.50 -13.81
N GLY A 23 6.72 16.65 -13.16
CA GLY A 23 7.00 17.95 -13.76
C GLY A 23 6.02 19.11 -13.55
N ALA A 24 4.95 19.03 -12.76
CA ALA A 24 3.99 20.14 -12.69
C ALA A 24 3.28 20.38 -11.35
N ALA A 25 4.04 20.50 -10.26
CA ALA A 25 3.66 21.36 -9.13
C ALA A 25 4.92 21.72 -8.34
N ALA A 26 5.50 22.89 -8.60
CA ALA A 26 6.64 23.42 -7.84
C ALA A 26 6.33 23.53 -6.33
N ASP A 27 5.05 23.47 -5.96
CA ASP A 27 4.53 23.71 -4.63
C ASP A 27 4.27 22.40 -3.84
N ALA A 28 4.24 21.25 -4.52
CA ALA A 28 4.03 19.92 -3.95
C ALA A 28 5.35 19.17 -3.65
N ALA A 29 6.39 19.42 -4.45
CA ALA A 29 7.75 18.95 -4.22
C ALA A 29 8.33 19.28 -2.82
N PRO A 30 8.01 20.43 -2.18
CA PRO A 30 8.46 20.72 -0.83
C PRO A 30 7.90 19.73 0.19
N PHE A 31 6.63 19.34 0.12
CA PHE A 31 5.99 18.50 1.16
C PHE A 31 6.64 17.12 1.29
N LEU A 32 6.97 16.48 0.17
CA LEU A 32 7.61 15.16 0.16
C LEU A 32 9.13 15.19 0.38
N SER A 33 9.73 16.37 0.52
CA SER A 33 11.18 16.51 0.70
C SER A 33 11.61 16.07 2.10
N ARG A 34 12.85 15.56 2.22
CA ARG A 34 13.45 15.21 3.53
C ARG A 34 13.50 16.39 4.49
N GLU A 35 13.76 17.59 3.97
CA GLU A 35 13.89 18.82 4.75
C GLU A 35 12.53 19.26 5.31
N ALA A 36 11.46 19.07 4.54
CA ALA A 36 10.11 19.36 5.02
C ALA A 36 9.67 18.39 6.10
N PHE A 37 10.18 17.15 6.16
CA PHE A 37 9.78 16.16 7.16
C PHE A 37 9.81 16.71 8.58
N ASP A 38 10.83 17.50 8.92
CA ASP A 38 11.00 18.12 10.24
C ASP A 38 9.98 19.25 10.52
N GLU A 39 9.37 19.83 9.49
CA GLU A 39 8.32 20.85 9.59
C GLU A 39 6.90 20.26 9.67
N HIS A 40 6.74 18.95 9.44
CA HIS A 40 5.43 18.32 9.52
C HIS A 40 4.99 18.15 10.97
N ARG A 41 3.71 18.47 11.22
CA ARG A 41 3.07 18.19 12.49
C ARG A 41 1.90 17.25 12.27
N ILE A 42 2.01 16.03 12.80
CA ILE A 42 0.91 15.06 12.78
C ILE A 42 -0.17 15.52 13.76
N ILE A 43 -1.36 15.80 13.25
CA ILE A 43 -2.52 16.19 14.06
C ILE A 43 -3.19 14.94 14.63
N GLY A 44 -3.32 13.88 13.82
CA GLY A 44 -3.96 12.63 14.21
C GLY A 44 -4.37 11.76 13.02
N GLN A 45 -5.23 10.79 13.30
CA GLN A 45 -5.76 9.84 12.32
C GLN A 45 -7.29 9.81 12.35
N VAL A 46 -7.91 9.59 11.19
CA VAL A 46 -9.36 9.46 11.03
C VAL A 46 -9.70 8.08 10.45
N PHE A 47 -10.69 7.41 11.05
CA PHE A 47 -11.17 6.07 10.69
C PHE A 47 -10.10 4.97 10.61
N SER A 48 -8.93 5.20 11.20
CA SER A 48 -7.76 4.36 11.02
C SER A 48 -7.26 4.27 9.55
N THR A 49 -7.68 5.18 8.67
CA THR A 49 -7.37 5.14 7.22
C THR A 49 -6.63 6.40 6.75
N PHE A 50 -6.95 7.56 7.33
CA PHE A 50 -6.38 8.83 6.88
C PHE A 50 -5.50 9.49 7.94
N TRP A 51 -4.31 9.97 7.56
CA TRP A 51 -3.49 10.83 8.41
C TRP A 51 -3.75 12.29 8.12
N LEU A 52 -3.89 13.08 9.19
CA LEU A 52 -4.00 14.53 9.14
C LEU A 52 -2.66 15.15 9.52
N VAL A 53 -2.08 15.90 8.59
CA VAL A 53 -0.75 16.49 8.74
C VAL A 53 -0.81 17.98 8.46
N GLU A 54 -0.30 18.79 9.38
CA GLU A 54 -0.11 20.23 9.21
C GLU A 54 1.30 20.48 8.66
N TYR A 55 1.40 21.25 7.57
CA TYR A 55 2.67 21.73 7.01
C TYR A 55 2.47 23.12 6.42
N LYS A 56 3.35 24.08 6.74
CA LYS A 56 3.29 25.47 6.25
C LYS A 56 1.91 26.16 6.33
N LYS A 57 1.15 25.86 7.39
CA LYS A 57 -0.23 26.34 7.65
C LYS A 57 -1.29 25.78 6.70
N GLU A 58 -0.98 24.69 6.02
CA GLU A 58 -1.89 23.92 5.19
C GLU A 58 -2.17 22.56 5.84
N LEU A 59 -3.37 22.03 5.60
CA LEU A 59 -3.78 20.71 6.06
C LEU A 59 -3.65 19.71 4.91
N PHE A 60 -2.85 18.68 5.14
CA PHE A 60 -2.71 17.53 4.27
C PHE A 60 -3.50 16.35 4.84
N ILE A 61 -4.24 15.68 3.97
CA ILE A 61 -4.94 14.44 4.27
C ILE A 61 -4.30 13.35 3.42
N ILE A 62 -3.68 12.37 4.08
CA ILE A 62 -2.97 11.28 3.41
C ILE A 62 -3.79 10.00 3.57
N ASP A 63 -4.10 9.36 2.44
CA ASP A 63 -4.68 8.02 2.43
C ASP A 63 -3.58 6.98 2.68
N GLN A 64 -3.69 6.24 3.79
CA GLN A 64 -2.72 5.23 4.16
C GLN A 64 -2.69 4.05 3.16
N HIS A 65 -3.84 3.66 2.61
CA HIS A 65 -3.93 2.53 1.70
C HIS A 65 -3.23 2.84 0.38
N ALA A 66 -3.60 3.97 -0.24
CA ALA A 66 -2.96 4.41 -1.48
C ALA A 66 -1.44 4.66 -1.31
N ALA A 67 -1.02 5.21 -0.16
CA ALA A 67 0.40 5.39 0.13
C ALA A 67 1.13 4.05 0.29
N HIS A 68 0.53 3.08 0.98
CA HIS A 68 1.08 1.74 1.15
C HIS A 68 1.23 1.02 -0.19
N GLU A 69 0.17 0.99 -1.01
CA GLU A 69 0.16 0.39 -2.33
C GLU A 69 1.19 1.04 -3.27
N LYS A 70 1.31 2.36 -3.25
CA LYS A 70 2.28 3.07 -4.10
C LYS A 70 3.72 2.70 -3.75
N VAL A 71 4.07 2.70 -2.46
CA VAL A 71 5.42 2.31 -1.99
C VAL A 71 5.71 0.86 -2.35
N LEU A 72 4.73 -0.02 -2.19
CA LEU A 72 4.82 -1.42 -2.57
C LEU A 72 5.08 -1.57 -4.07
N TYR A 73 4.25 -0.96 -4.91
CA TYR A 73 4.36 -1.01 -6.36
C TYR A 73 5.76 -0.57 -6.83
N GLU A 74 6.27 0.55 -6.32
CA GLU A 74 7.59 1.06 -6.70
C GLU A 74 8.72 0.10 -6.30
N ARG A 75 8.63 -0.53 -5.13
CA ARG A 75 9.60 -1.54 -4.69
C ARG A 75 9.55 -2.78 -5.56
N ILE A 76 8.36 -3.29 -5.89
CA ILE A 76 8.18 -4.44 -6.81
C ILE A 76 8.74 -4.10 -8.19
N MET A 77 8.45 -2.92 -8.74
CA MET A 77 8.95 -2.50 -10.04
C MET A 77 10.47 -2.35 -10.07
N THR A 78 11.06 -1.84 -8.99
CA THR A 78 12.52 -1.72 -8.85
C THR A 78 13.16 -3.11 -8.77
N ALA A 79 12.62 -4.00 -7.95
CA ALA A 79 13.05 -5.39 -7.84
C ALA A 79 12.95 -6.15 -9.17
N ALA A 80 11.85 -5.99 -9.90
CA ALA A 80 11.63 -6.62 -11.20
C ALA A 80 12.66 -6.14 -12.24
N LYS A 81 13.05 -4.86 -12.20
CA LYS A 81 14.11 -4.31 -13.07
C LYS A 81 15.48 -4.92 -12.76
N GLU A 82 15.77 -5.21 -11.50
CA GLU A 82 17.04 -5.80 -11.06
C GLU A 82 17.14 -7.32 -11.34
N LYS A 83 16.04 -7.98 -11.76
CA LYS A 83 15.94 -9.42 -12.07
C LYS A 83 16.40 -10.36 -10.95
N THR A 84 16.57 -9.85 -9.74
CA THR A 84 16.91 -10.61 -8.55
C THR A 84 15.64 -11.03 -7.82
N TYR A 85 14.95 -12.02 -8.37
CA TYR A 85 13.86 -12.71 -7.67
C TYR A 85 14.46 -13.70 -6.67
N THR A 86 14.85 -13.19 -5.51
CA THR A 86 15.30 -14.03 -4.40
C THR A 86 14.11 -14.29 -3.49
N SER A 87 13.94 -15.55 -3.07
CA SER A 87 12.94 -15.96 -2.08
C SER A 87 13.57 -15.90 -0.70
N GLN A 88 12.87 -15.28 0.24
CA GLN A 88 13.19 -15.23 1.66
C GLN A 88 12.30 -16.20 2.41
N MET A 89 12.92 -17.19 3.04
CA MET A 89 12.21 -18.20 3.80
C MET A 89 11.64 -17.61 5.11
N LEU A 90 10.39 -17.94 5.41
CA LEU A 90 9.65 -17.53 6.60
C LEU A 90 9.80 -18.55 7.73
N MET A 91 10.08 -18.06 8.94
CA MET A 91 10.23 -18.86 10.16
C MET A 91 9.54 -18.14 11.34
N PRO A 92 8.37 -18.62 11.82
CA PRO A 92 7.63 -19.78 11.34
C PRO A 92 6.92 -19.52 9.99
N PRO A 93 6.58 -20.58 9.22
CA PRO A 93 5.70 -20.46 8.06
C PRO A 93 4.35 -19.85 8.42
N ILE A 94 3.76 -19.09 7.49
CA ILE A 94 2.44 -18.49 7.66
C ILE A 94 1.39 -19.46 7.12
N VAL A 95 0.34 -19.73 7.90
CA VAL A 95 -0.80 -20.54 7.46
C VAL A 95 -1.95 -19.59 7.07
N LEU A 96 -2.49 -19.77 5.88
CA LEU A 96 -3.62 -19.01 5.35
C LEU A 96 -4.78 -19.94 5.04
N SER A 97 -5.97 -19.60 5.53
CA SER A 97 -7.22 -20.27 5.17
C SER A 97 -7.84 -19.54 3.99
N LEU A 98 -8.09 -20.26 2.90
CA LEU A 98 -8.56 -19.70 1.63
C LEU A 98 -9.91 -20.30 1.23
N THR A 99 -10.66 -19.62 0.39
CA THR A 99 -11.84 -20.21 -0.26
C THR A 99 -11.44 -21.21 -1.33
N LEU A 100 -12.37 -22.08 -1.75
CA LEU A 100 -12.11 -23.04 -2.84
C LEU A 100 -11.73 -22.34 -4.14
N MET A 101 -12.28 -21.15 -4.39
CA MET A 101 -12.02 -20.36 -5.59
C MET A 101 -10.58 -19.82 -5.57
N GLU A 102 -10.20 -19.17 -4.47
CA GLU A 102 -8.83 -18.67 -4.25
C GLU A 102 -7.78 -19.78 -4.36
N GLN A 103 -8.08 -20.98 -3.84
CA GLN A 103 -7.17 -22.12 -3.98
C GLN A 103 -6.95 -22.55 -5.44
N GLU A 104 -7.99 -22.55 -6.25
CA GLU A 104 -7.87 -22.90 -7.67
C GLU A 104 -7.08 -21.83 -8.43
N VAL A 105 -7.30 -20.55 -8.12
CA VAL A 105 -6.52 -19.43 -8.67
C VAL A 105 -5.03 -19.58 -8.31
N LEU A 106 -4.72 -19.81 -7.03
CA LEU A 106 -3.35 -20.06 -6.58
C LEU A 106 -2.68 -21.24 -7.28
N LYS A 107 -3.40 -22.35 -7.47
CA LYS A 107 -2.87 -23.51 -8.20
C LYS A 107 -2.58 -23.16 -9.65
N LYS A 108 -3.49 -22.44 -10.32
CA LYS A 108 -3.35 -22.01 -11.71
C LYS A 108 -2.15 -21.07 -11.91
N HIS A 109 -1.90 -20.18 -10.96
CA HIS A 109 -0.85 -19.16 -11.02
C HIS A 109 0.44 -19.54 -10.26
N LYS A 110 0.54 -20.78 -9.76
CA LYS A 110 1.65 -21.24 -8.92
C LYS A 110 3.03 -21.00 -9.52
N GLU A 111 3.20 -21.28 -10.82
CA GLU A 111 4.49 -21.11 -11.49
C GLU A 111 4.91 -19.64 -11.60
N GLN A 112 3.95 -18.73 -11.80
CA GLN A 112 4.21 -17.29 -11.85
C GLN A 112 4.53 -16.75 -10.46
N LEU A 113 3.80 -17.19 -9.43
CA LEU A 113 4.05 -16.83 -8.03
C LEU A 113 5.42 -17.35 -7.55
N ASN A 114 5.81 -18.56 -7.95
CA ASN A 114 7.15 -19.09 -7.67
C ASN A 114 8.25 -18.26 -8.36
N GLN A 115 8.04 -17.79 -9.59
CA GLN A 115 9.01 -16.98 -10.32
C GLN A 115 9.29 -15.62 -9.67
N ILE A 116 8.28 -15.05 -8.99
CA ILE A 116 8.45 -13.78 -8.27
C ILE A 116 9.00 -13.98 -6.85
N GLY A 117 9.03 -15.22 -6.33
CA GLY A 117 9.66 -15.57 -5.06
C GLY A 117 8.71 -16.03 -3.95
N TYR A 118 7.42 -16.26 -4.24
CA TYR A 118 6.52 -16.90 -3.27
C TYR A 118 6.70 -18.42 -3.29
N GLU A 119 6.79 -19.03 -2.12
CA GLU A 119 6.82 -20.48 -1.95
C GLU A 119 5.73 -20.89 -0.98
N PHE A 120 4.81 -21.73 -1.44
CA PHE A 120 3.71 -22.24 -0.63
C PHE A 120 3.32 -23.67 -0.99
N GLU A 121 2.74 -24.36 -0.02
CA GLU A 121 2.28 -25.74 -0.15
C GLU A 121 0.92 -25.95 0.54
N PRO A 122 0.13 -26.94 0.13
CA PRO A 122 -1.12 -27.27 0.81
C PRO A 122 -0.88 -27.68 2.28
N PHE A 123 -1.68 -27.14 3.19
CA PHE A 123 -1.63 -27.41 4.63
C PHE A 123 -2.91 -28.12 5.13
N GLY A 124 -3.56 -28.89 4.25
CA GLY A 124 -4.76 -29.66 4.57
C GLY A 124 -6.05 -28.85 4.48
N GLY A 125 -7.13 -29.52 4.08
CA GLY A 125 -8.43 -28.88 3.85
C GLY A 125 -8.32 -27.67 2.92
N ASN A 126 -8.74 -26.51 3.44
CA ASN A 126 -8.76 -25.25 2.71
C ASN A 126 -7.55 -24.34 3.04
N GLU A 127 -6.50 -24.89 3.65
CA GLU A 127 -5.36 -24.11 4.13
C GLU A 127 -4.11 -24.30 3.27
N ILE A 128 -3.30 -23.25 3.18
CA ILE A 128 -1.96 -23.27 2.58
C ILE A 128 -0.92 -22.81 3.62
N SER A 129 0.28 -23.38 3.53
CA SER A 129 1.45 -22.95 4.28
C SER A 129 2.39 -22.20 3.35
N VAL A 130 2.59 -20.91 3.63
CA VAL A 130 3.54 -20.02 2.95
C VAL A 130 4.87 -20.12 3.67
N ARG A 131 5.88 -20.60 2.95
CA ARG A 131 7.24 -20.84 3.46
C ARG A 131 8.26 -19.85 2.93
N GLY A 132 7.97 -19.19 1.82
CA GLY A 132 8.85 -18.22 1.20
C GLY A 132 8.08 -17.07 0.60
N VAL A 133 8.65 -15.88 0.69
CA VAL A 133 8.12 -14.65 0.08
C VAL A 133 9.26 -13.96 -0.67
N PRO A 134 8.96 -13.12 -1.67
CA PRO A 134 10.00 -12.36 -2.34
C PRO A 134 10.83 -11.57 -1.32
N ALA A 135 12.16 -11.68 -1.35
CA ALA A 135 13.04 -11.10 -0.34
C ALA A 135 12.91 -9.57 -0.26
N ASN A 136 12.54 -8.93 -1.36
CA ASN A 136 12.30 -7.49 -1.44
C ASN A 136 10.98 -7.06 -0.76
N LEU A 137 10.09 -8.03 -0.47
CA LEU A 137 8.84 -7.86 0.27
C LEU A 137 8.96 -8.33 1.73
N TYR A 138 10.09 -8.91 2.13
CA TYR A 138 10.29 -9.35 3.51
C TYR A 138 10.28 -8.16 4.49
N GLY A 139 9.46 -8.25 5.55
CA GLY A 139 9.21 -7.17 6.51
C GLY A 139 8.07 -6.21 6.14
N LEU A 140 7.45 -6.39 4.97
CA LEU A 140 6.22 -5.70 4.58
C LEU A 140 5.09 -6.72 4.53
N SER A 141 4.19 -6.66 5.51
CA SER A 141 2.86 -7.26 5.50
C SER A 141 2.70 -8.48 4.59
N GLU A 142 3.53 -9.50 4.82
CA GLU A 142 3.83 -10.55 3.84
C GLU A 142 2.59 -11.36 3.47
N LYS A 143 1.70 -11.47 4.46
CA LYS A 143 0.38 -12.07 4.35
C LYS A 143 -0.59 -11.19 3.56
N GLU A 144 -0.65 -9.90 3.86
CA GLU A 144 -1.64 -8.99 3.26
C GLU A 144 -1.37 -8.84 1.77
N LEU A 145 -0.10 -8.72 1.37
CA LEU A 145 0.30 -8.67 -0.04
C LEU A 145 -0.07 -9.93 -0.81
N LEU A 146 0.15 -11.10 -0.20
CA LEU A 146 -0.22 -12.36 -0.84
C LEU A 146 -1.74 -12.47 -0.97
N LEU A 147 -2.49 -12.04 0.06
CA LEU A 147 -3.96 -12.03 0.01
C LEU A 147 -4.48 -11.03 -1.02
N GLU A 148 -3.91 -9.83 -1.11
CA GLU A 148 -4.25 -8.83 -2.14
C GLU A 148 -4.02 -9.40 -3.55
N PHE A 149 -2.89 -10.08 -3.80
CA PHE A 149 -2.68 -10.75 -5.09
C PHE A 149 -3.67 -11.88 -5.35
N ILE A 150 -4.03 -12.65 -4.33
CA ILE A 150 -5.03 -13.71 -4.46
C ILE A 150 -6.39 -13.11 -4.79
N ASP A 151 -6.78 -12.03 -4.12
CA ASP A 151 -8.04 -11.33 -4.32
C ASP A 151 -8.10 -10.73 -5.74
N GLU A 152 -7.05 -10.01 -6.17
CA GLU A 152 -6.96 -9.43 -7.52
C GLU A 152 -7.03 -10.51 -8.62
N LEU A 153 -6.27 -11.61 -8.47
CA LEU A 153 -6.32 -12.72 -9.41
C LEU A 153 -7.67 -13.45 -9.40
N THR A 154 -8.42 -13.37 -8.31
CA THR A 154 -9.74 -13.98 -8.17
C THR A 154 -10.82 -13.11 -8.81
N ASP A 155 -10.73 -11.79 -8.66
CA ASP A 155 -11.63 -10.81 -9.30
C ASP A 155 -11.47 -10.81 -10.83
N ASP A 156 -10.26 -11.03 -11.36
CA ASP A 156 -10.00 -11.18 -12.80
C ASP A 156 -10.66 -12.43 -13.44
N LEU A 157 -11.17 -13.37 -12.62
CA LEU A 157 -11.96 -14.52 -13.08
C LEU A 157 -13.48 -14.29 -13.04
N GLY A 158 -13.96 -13.17 -12.48
CA GLY A 158 -15.38 -12.78 -12.37
C GLY A 158 -15.87 -11.90 -13.53
#